data_AF-A0A5K7XJ93-F1
#
_entry.id   AF-A0A5K7XJ93-F1
#
_cell.length_a   1.000
_cell.length_b   1.000
_cell.length_c   1.000
_cell.angle_alpha   90.00
_cell.angle_beta   90.00
_cell.angle_gamma   90.00
#
_symmetry.space_group_name_H-M   'P 1'
#
loop_
_entity.id
_entity.type
_entity.pdbx_description
1 polymer ?
#
loop_
_entity_poly.entity_id
_entity_poly.type
_entity_poly.pdbx_seq_one_letter_code
_entity_poly.pdbx_strand_id
1 'polypeptide(L)'
;MKLNLKLTAAALSLLAACPAAPAFAADPWADKMVEYIQGTGVGNDFVTGNPINNPQTALGEPTRFASDPANFGGPTTPFSSAYRDHEIVSIGIGGSLTLQFDEPVQNHPLNPYGIDLLIFGNSFYELVFGPNTATGSASIGGGQIEVSANGVDFVPVSGVADGLFPTVGYLDVTEAFPSQHGQVLSDFTKPVNPAALTNVAGMTTAQIIAAYDGSGGGVGVDIASTGLASISYVRITNPLTATNTVEIDAMADVRAVPEPATIALGALAACALWSVRRRQR
;
A
#
# COMPACT_ATOMS: atom_id res chain seq x y z
N MET A 1 -7.09 36.54 68.50
CA MET A 1 -6.90 35.07 68.52
C MET A 1 -7.61 34.49 67.30
N LYS A 2 -7.01 33.51 66.59
CA LYS A 2 -7.38 33.06 65.21
C LYS A 2 -6.98 34.14 64.17
N LEU A 3 -6.18 33.86 63.11
CA LEU A 3 -6.39 33.00 61.91
C LEU A 3 -7.53 33.52 61.02
N ASN A 4 -7.44 33.59 59.68
CA ASN A 4 -6.40 33.19 58.69
C ASN A 4 -6.55 34.11 57.42
N LEU A 5 -5.84 34.06 56.27
CA LEU A 5 -4.82 33.19 55.63
C LEU A 5 -4.02 34.05 54.59
N LYS A 6 -3.00 33.50 53.89
CA LYS A 6 -2.32 34.13 52.73
C LYS A 6 -2.98 33.77 51.39
N LEU A 7 -2.89 34.64 50.37
CA LEU A 7 -2.91 34.21 48.96
C LEU A 7 -1.63 34.69 48.24
N THR A 8 -0.90 33.76 47.65
CA THR A 8 0.19 34.01 46.69
C THR A 8 -0.38 33.89 45.27
N ALA A 9 -0.20 34.91 44.44
CA ALA A 9 -0.62 34.85 43.04
C ALA A 9 0.27 33.87 42.24
N ALA A 10 -0.34 32.92 41.53
CA ALA A 10 0.34 32.08 40.55
C ALA A 10 0.20 32.72 39.16
N ALA A 11 1.30 32.86 38.44
CA ALA A 11 1.28 33.35 37.07
C ALA A 11 0.68 32.28 36.13
N LEU A 12 -0.30 32.65 35.31
CA LEU A 12 -0.95 31.75 34.37
C LEU A 12 -0.30 31.88 32.99
N SER A 13 0.52 30.90 32.62
CA SER A 13 1.17 30.86 31.30
C SER A 13 0.14 30.60 30.20
N LEU A 14 -0.11 31.58 29.33
CA LEU A 14 -0.83 31.34 28.09
C LEU A 14 0.07 30.55 27.14
N LEU A 15 -0.20 29.24 26.96
CA LEU A 15 0.20 28.59 25.72
C LEU A 15 -0.66 29.16 24.60
N ALA A 16 -0.02 29.81 23.64
CA ALA A 16 -0.68 30.16 22.39
C ALA A 16 -1.00 28.87 21.63
N ALA A 17 -2.28 28.51 21.57
CA ALA A 17 -2.75 27.42 20.72
C ALA A 17 -2.59 27.86 19.26
N CYS A 18 -1.47 27.49 18.64
CA CYS A 18 -1.30 27.64 17.20
C CYS A 18 -2.41 26.82 16.52
N PRO A 19 -3.26 27.42 15.67
CA PRO A 19 -4.24 26.64 14.94
C PRO A 19 -3.47 25.73 13.98
N ALA A 20 -3.56 24.42 14.18
CA ALA A 20 -3.13 23.47 13.17
C ALA A 20 -3.89 23.82 11.89
N ALA A 21 -3.14 24.06 10.80
CA ALA A 21 -3.76 24.13 9.49
C ALA A 21 -4.53 22.82 9.25
N PRO A 22 -5.66 22.85 8.53
CA PRO A 22 -6.23 21.60 8.04
C PRO A 22 -5.16 20.94 7.17
N ALA A 23 -4.63 19.81 7.62
CA ALA A 23 -3.99 18.89 6.70
C ALA A 23 -5.05 18.57 5.64
N PHE A 24 -4.71 18.78 4.38
CA PHE A 24 -5.36 18.00 3.34
C PHE A 24 -5.13 16.54 3.72
N ALA A 25 -6.15 15.69 3.52
CA ALA A 25 -5.93 14.26 3.62
C ALA A 25 -5.04 13.91 2.43
N ALA A 26 -3.73 13.78 2.67
CA ALA A 26 -2.82 13.17 1.73
C ALA A 26 -3.42 11.83 1.35
N ASP A 27 -3.72 11.64 0.07
CA ASP A 27 -3.97 10.29 -0.40
C ASP A 27 -2.63 9.57 -0.53
N PRO A 28 -2.57 8.28 -0.19
CA PRO A 28 -1.31 7.59 0.02
C PRO A 28 -0.70 7.07 -1.29
N TRP A 29 -1.20 7.50 -2.46
CA TRP A 29 -0.92 6.85 -3.74
C TRP A 29 0.20 7.55 -4.52
N ALA A 30 0.67 6.92 -5.59
CA ALA A 30 1.49 7.62 -6.58
C ALA A 30 0.61 8.53 -7.46
N ASP A 31 0.84 9.85 -7.41
CA ASP A 31 0.07 10.86 -8.13
C ASP A 31 0.36 10.92 -9.63
N LYS A 32 1.61 10.62 -10.02
CA LYS A 32 2.15 11.13 -11.28
C LYS A 32 3.16 10.20 -11.95
N MET A 33 2.88 9.87 -13.20
CA MET A 33 3.86 9.28 -14.12
C MET A 33 4.89 10.34 -14.55
N VAL A 34 6.17 10.04 -14.32
CA VAL A 34 7.32 10.90 -14.69
C VAL A 34 7.95 10.46 -16.00
N GLU A 35 8.16 9.14 -16.15
CA GLU A 35 8.76 8.53 -17.33
C GLU A 35 8.22 7.10 -17.51
N TYR A 36 8.00 6.68 -18.76
CA TYR A 36 7.68 5.29 -19.10
C TYR A 36 8.40 4.90 -20.38
N ILE A 37 9.19 3.83 -20.31
CA ILE A 37 9.89 3.20 -21.41
C ILE A 37 9.29 1.81 -21.56
N GLN A 38 8.44 1.61 -22.57
CA GLN A 38 7.64 0.38 -22.73
C GLN A 38 8.46 -0.93 -22.74
N GLY A 39 9.70 -0.91 -23.26
CA GLY A 39 10.47 -2.13 -23.49
C GLY A 39 9.84 -3.02 -24.57
N THR A 40 10.25 -4.30 -24.60
CA THR A 40 9.78 -5.29 -25.59
C THR A 40 8.96 -6.42 -24.94
N GLY A 41 7.99 -6.97 -25.67
CA GLY A 41 7.15 -8.09 -25.18
C GLY A 41 5.88 -7.71 -24.42
N VAL A 42 5.55 -6.42 -24.29
CA VAL A 42 4.23 -5.98 -23.78
C VAL A 42 3.11 -6.56 -24.65
N GLY A 43 2.15 -7.20 -24.00
CA GLY A 43 1.00 -7.84 -24.64
C GLY A 43 -0.20 -6.91 -24.84
N ASN A 44 -1.28 -7.51 -25.33
CA ASN A 44 -2.57 -6.86 -25.48
C ASN A 44 -3.62 -7.52 -24.59
N ASP A 45 -4.54 -6.71 -24.08
CA ASP A 45 -5.74 -7.12 -23.39
C ASP A 45 -6.59 -8.03 -24.30
N PHE A 46 -6.97 -9.19 -23.78
CA PHE A 46 -7.59 -10.25 -24.57
C PHE A 46 -9.08 -10.01 -24.91
N VAL A 47 -9.69 -8.94 -24.39
CA VAL A 47 -11.09 -8.56 -24.67
C VAL A 47 -11.15 -7.28 -25.51
N THR A 48 -10.37 -6.25 -25.19
CA THR A 48 -10.36 -4.98 -25.96
C THR A 48 -9.45 -5.05 -27.17
N GLY A 49 -8.40 -5.87 -27.12
CA GLY A 49 -7.32 -5.90 -28.10
C GLY A 49 -6.34 -4.73 -27.99
N ASN A 50 -6.46 -3.85 -26.99
CA ASN A 50 -5.53 -2.75 -26.75
C ASN A 50 -4.22 -3.25 -26.13
N PRO A 51 -3.06 -2.61 -26.38
CA PRO A 51 -1.83 -2.89 -25.65
C PRO A 51 -1.94 -2.49 -24.18
N ILE A 52 -1.37 -3.29 -23.28
CA ILE A 52 -1.35 -3.03 -21.83
C ILE A 52 -0.17 -2.08 -21.52
N ASN A 53 -0.20 -0.87 -22.08
CA ASN A 53 0.94 0.07 -22.11
C ASN A 53 0.61 1.51 -21.69
N ASN A 54 -0.51 1.72 -20.98
CA ASN A 54 -0.91 3.03 -20.47
C ASN A 54 -0.37 3.25 -19.05
N PRO A 55 0.73 4.00 -18.84
CA PRO A 55 1.30 4.18 -17.50
C PRO A 55 0.50 5.12 -16.59
N GLN A 56 -0.67 5.60 -17.03
CA GLN A 56 -1.61 6.34 -16.17
C GLN A 56 -2.50 5.43 -15.33
N THR A 57 -2.54 4.12 -15.59
CA THR A 57 -3.34 3.18 -14.76
C THR A 57 -2.70 2.96 -13.39
N ALA A 58 -1.36 2.99 -13.32
CA ALA A 58 -0.56 2.79 -12.11
C ALA A 58 -0.62 3.94 -11.07
N LEU A 59 -1.67 4.78 -11.13
CA LEU A 59 -1.82 6.00 -10.33
C LEU A 59 -3.14 5.92 -9.53
N GLY A 60 -3.09 6.32 -8.25
CA GLY A 60 -4.25 6.23 -7.36
C GLY A 60 -4.41 4.88 -6.64
N GLU A 61 -5.64 4.58 -6.22
CA GLU A 61 -5.95 3.40 -5.39
C GLU A 61 -5.83 2.07 -6.18
N PRO A 62 -5.17 1.03 -5.63
CA PRO A 62 -5.07 -0.29 -6.25
C PRO A 62 -6.42 -0.91 -6.64
N THR A 63 -6.45 -1.71 -7.71
CA THR A 63 -7.69 -2.27 -8.23
C THR A 63 -8.32 -3.25 -7.23
N ARG A 64 -9.54 -2.92 -6.77
CA ARG A 64 -10.33 -3.78 -5.89
C ARG A 64 -11.17 -4.83 -6.62
N PHE A 65 -11.50 -4.58 -7.90
CA PHE A 65 -12.41 -5.41 -8.69
C PHE A 65 -12.04 -5.30 -10.18
N ALA A 66 -11.53 -6.39 -10.75
CA ALA A 66 -11.21 -6.49 -12.17
C ALA A 66 -12.49 -6.51 -13.02
N SER A 67 -12.55 -5.63 -14.01
CA SER A 67 -13.80 -5.02 -14.49
C SER A 67 -14.51 -5.71 -15.68
N ASP A 68 -14.43 -7.03 -15.79
CA ASP A 68 -15.21 -7.79 -16.79
C ASP A 68 -15.77 -9.13 -16.28
N PRO A 69 -16.94 -9.15 -15.59
CA PRO A 69 -17.53 -10.38 -15.07
C PRO A 69 -18.03 -11.37 -16.15
N ALA A 70 -17.98 -11.03 -17.45
CA ALA A 70 -18.20 -11.99 -18.53
C ALA A 70 -16.90 -12.74 -18.89
N ASN A 71 -15.73 -12.15 -18.60
CA ASN A 71 -14.40 -12.65 -18.93
C ASN A 71 -13.51 -12.75 -17.67
N PHE A 72 -13.99 -13.48 -16.66
CA PHE A 72 -13.32 -13.80 -15.38
C PHE A 72 -13.12 -12.66 -14.37
N GLY A 73 -13.73 -11.50 -14.60
CA GLY A 73 -13.67 -10.36 -13.70
C GLY A 73 -14.47 -10.56 -12.42
N GLY A 74 -14.03 -9.86 -11.38
CA GLY A 74 -14.45 -10.06 -9.99
C GLY A 74 -13.53 -9.27 -9.04
N PRO A 75 -13.74 -9.36 -7.73
CA PRO A 75 -12.79 -8.87 -6.73
C PRO A 75 -11.36 -9.31 -6.98
N THR A 76 -10.39 -8.47 -6.66
CA THR A 76 -9.00 -8.93 -6.52
C THR A 76 -8.89 -9.82 -5.27
N THR A 77 -8.29 -10.99 -5.43
CA THR A 77 -8.16 -12.05 -4.42
C THR A 77 -6.73 -12.60 -4.45
N PRO A 78 -6.31 -13.42 -3.46
CA PRO A 78 -5.02 -14.09 -3.49
C PRO A 78 -4.78 -14.99 -4.72
N PHE A 79 -5.82 -15.27 -5.51
CA PHE A 79 -5.78 -16.11 -6.72
C PHE A 79 -6.15 -15.36 -8.02
N SER A 80 -6.51 -14.07 -7.95
CA SER A 80 -6.97 -13.27 -9.08
C SER A 80 -6.57 -11.80 -8.90
N SER A 81 -5.64 -11.32 -9.71
CA SER A 81 -5.10 -9.96 -9.69
C SER A 81 -5.92 -9.00 -10.57
N ALA A 82 -5.43 -7.76 -10.69
CA ALA A 82 -5.86 -6.79 -11.70
C ALA A 82 -5.20 -7.12 -13.05
N TYR A 83 -5.93 -7.02 -14.17
CA TYR A 83 -5.43 -7.55 -15.46
C TYR A 83 -5.95 -6.86 -16.74
N ARG A 84 -6.78 -5.82 -16.63
CA ARG A 84 -7.34 -5.12 -17.81
C ARG A 84 -6.39 -4.00 -18.30
N ASP A 85 -6.51 -3.62 -19.57
CA ASP A 85 -5.76 -2.51 -20.23
C ASP A 85 -5.85 -1.12 -19.58
N HIS A 86 -6.77 -0.95 -18.64
CA HIS A 86 -7.03 0.28 -17.91
C HIS A 86 -6.90 0.11 -16.37
N GLU A 87 -6.42 -1.05 -15.93
CA GLU A 87 -6.10 -1.37 -14.53
C GLU A 87 -4.58 -1.47 -14.36
N ILE A 88 -3.89 -2.22 -15.22
CA ILE A 88 -2.44 -2.44 -15.13
C ILE A 88 -1.66 -1.85 -16.30
N VAL A 89 -0.39 -1.54 -16.06
CA VAL A 89 0.61 -1.26 -17.10
C VAL A 89 1.70 -2.33 -17.11
N SER A 90 1.95 -2.92 -18.27
CA SER A 90 3.06 -3.85 -18.47
C SER A 90 4.34 -3.10 -18.84
N ILE A 91 5.44 -3.46 -18.19
CA ILE A 91 6.80 -3.03 -18.51
C ILE A 91 7.49 -4.21 -19.20
N GLY A 92 7.78 -4.07 -20.49
CA GLY A 92 8.49 -5.06 -21.29
C GLY A 92 9.99 -5.12 -20.99
N ILE A 93 10.65 -6.16 -21.50
CA ILE A 93 12.07 -6.43 -21.32
C ILE A 93 12.89 -5.24 -21.86
N GLY A 94 13.78 -4.70 -21.03
CA GLY A 94 14.54 -3.48 -21.29
C GLY A 94 13.78 -2.17 -21.07
N GLY A 95 12.57 -2.24 -20.51
CA GLY A 95 11.72 -1.09 -20.18
C GLY A 95 11.82 -0.65 -18.72
N SER A 96 11.17 0.48 -18.43
CA SER A 96 11.02 1.01 -17.07
C SER A 96 9.76 1.86 -16.91
N LEU A 97 9.32 2.01 -15.68
CA LEU A 97 8.29 2.97 -15.25
C LEU A 97 8.88 3.79 -14.10
N THR A 98 8.75 5.12 -14.14
CA THR A 98 9.11 6.00 -13.03
C THR A 98 7.87 6.80 -12.61
N LEU A 99 7.40 6.55 -11.40
CA LEU A 99 6.30 7.29 -10.76
C LEU A 99 6.84 8.27 -9.71
N GLN A 100 6.03 9.27 -9.39
CA GLN A 100 6.25 10.23 -8.33
C GLN A 100 5.04 10.26 -7.38
N PHE A 101 5.34 10.38 -6.09
CA PHE A 101 4.42 10.83 -5.03
C PHE A 101 4.68 12.33 -4.76
N ASP A 102 3.64 13.16 -4.69
CA ASP A 102 3.74 14.57 -4.32
C ASP A 102 3.91 14.74 -2.79
N GLU A 103 3.26 13.91 -1.97
CA GLU A 103 3.65 13.66 -0.57
C GLU A 103 4.78 12.61 -0.48
N PRO A 104 5.99 12.94 0.05
CA PRO A 104 7.09 11.98 0.09
C PRO A 104 6.84 10.82 1.07
N VAL A 105 6.93 9.58 0.60
CA VAL A 105 6.95 8.34 1.41
C VAL A 105 8.03 8.44 2.49
N GLN A 106 7.67 8.20 3.75
CA GLN A 106 8.56 8.40 4.90
C GLN A 106 9.14 7.09 5.43
N ASN A 107 10.46 7.06 5.66
CA ASN A 107 11.12 6.06 6.51
C ASN A 107 10.73 6.33 7.96
N HIS A 108 9.63 5.72 8.43
CA HIS A 108 8.97 6.14 9.66
C HIS A 108 8.90 5.01 10.70
N PRO A 109 9.37 5.23 11.94
CA PRO A 109 9.58 4.15 12.92
C PRO A 109 8.30 3.50 13.47
N LEU A 110 7.12 3.98 13.08
CA LEU A 110 5.82 3.37 13.38
C LEU A 110 5.18 2.68 12.16
N ASN A 111 5.90 2.55 11.05
CA ASN A 111 5.45 1.79 9.89
C ASN A 111 5.52 0.29 10.22
N PRO A 112 4.42 -0.48 10.02
CA PRO A 112 4.41 -1.90 10.38
C PRO A 112 5.53 -2.69 9.71
N TYR A 113 6.25 -3.47 10.52
CA TYR A 113 7.34 -4.35 10.12
C TYR A 113 8.56 -3.66 9.48
N GLY A 114 8.65 -2.32 9.52
CA GLY A 114 9.71 -1.55 8.85
C GLY A 114 9.52 -1.44 7.33
N ILE A 115 8.29 -1.59 6.86
CA ILE A 115 7.93 -1.47 5.44
C ILE A 115 7.31 -0.09 5.23
N ASP A 116 7.90 0.71 4.34
CA ASP A 116 7.52 2.11 4.11
C ASP A 116 6.67 2.30 2.83
N LEU A 117 6.91 1.46 1.82
CA LEU A 117 6.25 1.51 0.51
C LEU A 117 5.62 0.15 0.18
N LEU A 118 4.45 0.18 -0.44
CA LEU A 118 3.79 -0.95 -1.08
C LEU A 118 3.72 -0.76 -2.59
N ILE A 119 3.93 -1.84 -3.35
CA ILE A 119 3.73 -1.90 -4.80
C ILE A 119 2.77 -3.04 -5.12
N PHE A 120 1.78 -2.77 -5.97
CA PHE A 120 0.73 -3.71 -6.37
C PHE A 120 0.91 -4.06 -7.86
N GLY A 121 0.70 -5.32 -8.22
CA GLY A 121 0.96 -5.83 -9.57
C GLY A 121 0.06 -6.98 -9.99
N ASN A 122 0.38 -7.64 -11.10
CA ASN A 122 -0.42 -8.75 -11.64
C ASN A 122 -0.25 -10.08 -10.89
N SER A 123 0.61 -10.16 -9.86
CA SER A 123 0.87 -11.41 -9.14
C SER A 123 -0.36 -12.09 -8.50
N PHE A 124 -0.34 -13.43 -8.48
CA PHE A 124 -1.35 -14.28 -7.83
C PHE A 124 -0.74 -15.59 -7.35
N TYR A 125 -1.26 -16.20 -6.28
CA TYR A 125 -0.89 -17.56 -5.90
C TYR A 125 -1.48 -18.58 -6.88
N GLU A 126 -0.77 -19.66 -7.14
CA GLU A 126 -1.32 -20.76 -7.95
C GLU A 126 -2.38 -21.56 -7.16
N LEU A 127 -3.48 -21.95 -7.82
CA LEU A 127 -4.59 -22.68 -7.20
C LEU A 127 -4.59 -24.18 -7.55
N VAL A 128 -4.78 -25.03 -6.54
CA VAL A 128 -5.17 -26.44 -6.71
C VAL A 128 -6.68 -26.51 -6.94
N PHE A 129 -7.09 -26.66 -8.20
CA PHE A 129 -8.50 -26.83 -8.59
C PHE A 129 -9.13 -28.08 -7.93
N GLY A 130 -10.27 -27.90 -7.27
CA GLY A 130 -10.97 -28.96 -6.55
C GLY A 130 -11.08 -28.68 -5.05
N PRO A 131 -9.97 -28.76 -4.27
CA PRO A 131 -9.96 -28.29 -2.89
C PRO A 131 -9.97 -26.76 -2.77
N ASN A 132 -9.65 -26.03 -3.85
CA ASN A 132 -9.57 -24.57 -3.92
C ASN A 132 -8.63 -23.99 -2.86
N THR A 133 -7.41 -24.54 -2.83
CA THR A 133 -6.31 -24.15 -1.94
C THR A 133 -5.05 -23.81 -2.74
N ALA A 134 -4.17 -22.97 -2.20
CA ALA A 134 -2.94 -22.60 -2.89
C ALA A 134 -1.95 -23.79 -3.03
N THR A 135 -1.19 -23.84 -4.12
CA THR A 135 -0.11 -24.85 -4.31
C THR A 135 1.07 -24.61 -3.37
N GLY A 136 1.31 -23.35 -3.00
CA GLY A 136 2.54 -22.87 -2.36
C GLY A 136 3.38 -21.97 -3.27
N SER A 137 3.15 -21.99 -4.58
CA SER A 137 3.78 -21.11 -5.57
C SER A 137 2.98 -19.82 -5.79
N ALA A 138 3.61 -18.84 -6.45
CA ALA A 138 2.94 -17.66 -7.04
C ALA A 138 3.43 -17.40 -8.45
N SER A 139 2.55 -16.89 -9.31
CA SER A 139 2.92 -16.17 -10.53
C SER A 139 3.40 -14.78 -10.16
N ILE A 140 4.56 -14.37 -10.68
CA ILE A 140 5.20 -13.07 -10.44
C ILE A 140 5.91 -12.60 -11.72
N GLY A 141 5.75 -11.33 -12.11
CA GLY A 141 6.50 -10.72 -13.23
C GLY A 141 7.92 -10.31 -12.84
N GLY A 142 8.13 -9.91 -11.58
CA GLY A 142 9.42 -9.50 -11.04
C GLY A 142 9.68 -8.00 -11.13
N GLY A 143 10.78 -7.61 -11.78
CA GLY A 143 11.20 -6.20 -11.92
C GLY A 143 12.04 -5.67 -10.74
N GLN A 144 13.11 -4.94 -11.06
CA GLN A 144 13.98 -4.30 -10.07
C GLN A 144 13.33 -3.01 -9.57
N ILE A 145 13.32 -2.80 -8.26
CA ILE A 145 12.82 -1.58 -7.62
C ILE A 145 14.00 -0.65 -7.30
N GLU A 146 13.88 0.62 -7.65
CA GLU A 146 14.85 1.69 -7.37
C GLU A 146 14.10 2.91 -6.85
N VAL A 147 14.57 3.56 -5.79
CA VAL A 147 13.89 4.71 -5.17
C VAL A 147 14.77 5.96 -5.15
N SER A 148 14.16 7.14 -5.15
CA SER A 148 14.87 8.42 -5.10
C SER A 148 14.11 9.52 -4.36
N ALA A 149 14.87 10.38 -3.66
CA ALA A 149 14.34 11.61 -3.05
C ALA A 149 14.29 12.80 -4.02
N ASN A 150 14.94 12.73 -5.19
CA ASN A 150 15.08 13.87 -6.11
C ASN A 150 14.78 13.55 -7.59
N GLY A 151 14.51 12.29 -7.94
CA GLY A 151 14.21 11.87 -9.32
C GLY A 151 15.43 11.81 -10.24
N VAL A 152 16.65 11.87 -9.68
CA VAL A 152 17.93 11.82 -10.39
C VAL A 152 18.82 10.73 -9.82
N ASP A 153 19.06 10.77 -8.51
CA ASP A 153 19.89 9.80 -7.80
C ASP A 153 19.02 8.64 -7.31
N PHE A 154 18.98 7.55 -8.07
CA PHE A 154 18.22 6.34 -7.75
C PHE A 154 19.09 5.31 -7.01
N VAL A 155 18.51 4.69 -5.98
CA VAL A 155 19.13 3.65 -5.16
C VAL A 155 18.30 2.38 -5.25
N PRO A 156 18.88 1.21 -5.60
CA PRO A 156 18.15 -0.06 -5.64
C PRO A 156 17.79 -0.53 -4.22
N VAL A 157 16.61 -1.14 -4.08
CA VAL A 157 16.10 -1.69 -2.82
C VAL A 157 15.83 -3.19 -2.94
N SER A 158 15.60 -3.86 -1.80
CA SER A 158 15.26 -5.28 -1.77
C SER A 158 13.81 -5.53 -2.20
N GLY A 159 13.55 -6.67 -2.84
CA GLY A 159 12.23 -7.06 -3.34
C GLY A 159 12.19 -7.16 -4.86
N VAL A 160 11.00 -7.44 -5.40
CA VAL A 160 10.68 -7.35 -6.83
C VAL A 160 9.28 -6.77 -6.96
N ALA A 161 9.06 -5.86 -7.92
CA ALA A 161 7.89 -4.99 -7.96
C ALA A 161 6.56 -5.72 -8.16
N ASP A 162 6.50 -6.56 -9.19
CA ASP A 162 5.40 -7.48 -9.44
C ASP A 162 5.73 -8.81 -8.73
N GLY A 163 5.53 -8.80 -7.41
CA GLY A 163 6.10 -9.75 -6.46
C GLY A 163 5.09 -10.46 -5.56
N LEU A 164 5.55 -11.01 -4.44
CA LEU A 164 4.67 -11.69 -3.48
C LEU A 164 3.71 -10.73 -2.77
N PHE A 165 2.68 -11.33 -2.17
CA PHE A 165 1.49 -10.69 -1.57
C PHE A 165 0.50 -10.10 -2.61
N PRO A 166 -0.12 -10.95 -3.46
CA PRO A 166 -1.19 -10.56 -4.39
C PRO A 166 -2.25 -9.62 -3.81
N THR A 167 -2.76 -8.71 -4.66
CA THR A 167 -3.78 -7.73 -4.27
C THR A 167 -5.07 -8.40 -3.79
N VAL A 168 -5.57 -7.96 -2.63
CA VAL A 168 -6.84 -8.39 -2.04
C VAL A 168 -7.72 -7.17 -1.89
N GLY A 169 -8.82 -7.07 -2.66
CA GLY A 169 -9.71 -5.92 -2.64
C GLY A 169 -10.67 -5.87 -1.43
N TYR A 170 -10.99 -7.04 -0.84
CA TYR A 170 -12.00 -7.18 0.21
C TYR A 170 -11.66 -8.31 1.21
N LEU A 171 -12.04 -8.12 2.48
CA LEU A 171 -11.69 -9.00 3.60
C LEU A 171 -12.75 -10.07 3.91
N ASP A 172 -13.97 -9.93 3.39
CA ASP A 172 -15.09 -10.85 3.59
C ASP A 172 -15.31 -11.83 2.42
N VAL A 173 -14.41 -11.84 1.44
CA VAL A 173 -14.35 -12.81 0.34
C VAL A 173 -13.83 -14.17 0.83
N THR A 174 -14.51 -15.26 0.42
CA THR A 174 -14.16 -16.64 0.81
C THR A 174 -13.87 -17.57 -0.37
N GLU A 175 -14.25 -17.19 -1.58
CA GLU A 175 -14.04 -17.95 -2.83
C GLU A 175 -12.76 -17.50 -3.55
N ALA A 176 -12.21 -18.30 -4.47
CA ALA A 176 -11.03 -17.91 -5.26
C ALA A 176 -11.36 -16.90 -6.37
N PHE A 177 -12.50 -17.11 -7.05
CA PHE A 177 -12.96 -16.31 -8.19
C PHE A 177 -14.44 -15.89 -8.01
N PRO A 178 -14.79 -15.10 -6.98
CA PRO A 178 -16.16 -14.64 -6.78
C PRO A 178 -16.56 -13.63 -7.86
N SER A 179 -17.82 -13.65 -8.28
CA SER A 179 -18.37 -12.70 -9.27
C SER A 179 -19.01 -11.45 -8.66
N GLN A 180 -18.98 -11.30 -7.34
CA GLN A 180 -19.64 -10.23 -6.57
C GLN A 180 -18.66 -9.64 -5.56
N HIS A 181 -18.80 -8.34 -5.28
CA HIS A 181 -17.91 -7.61 -4.39
C HIS A 181 -18.17 -7.90 -2.90
N GLY A 182 -17.10 -7.90 -2.11
CA GLY A 182 -17.21 -7.91 -0.65
C GLY A 182 -17.79 -6.60 -0.10
N GLN A 183 -18.15 -6.60 1.17
CA GLN A 183 -18.66 -5.43 1.89
C GLN A 183 -17.61 -4.83 2.83
N VAL A 184 -16.53 -5.56 3.14
CA VAL A 184 -15.45 -5.12 4.02
C VAL A 184 -14.20 -4.84 3.16
N LEU A 185 -13.87 -3.56 2.98
CA LEU A 185 -12.66 -3.16 2.26
C LEU A 185 -11.39 -3.60 2.99
N SER A 186 -10.39 -3.98 2.22
CA SER A 186 -9.01 -4.15 2.70
C SER A 186 -8.26 -2.81 2.81
N ASP A 187 -7.20 -2.80 3.62
CA ASP A 187 -6.35 -1.64 3.83
C ASP A 187 -5.08 -1.71 2.97
N PHE A 188 -5.08 -1.01 1.83
CA PHE A 188 -3.91 -0.89 0.95
C PHE A 188 -2.78 -0.02 1.51
N THR A 189 -2.96 0.62 2.67
CA THR A 189 -1.88 1.34 3.39
C THR A 189 -1.26 0.50 4.50
N LYS A 190 -1.70 -0.76 4.67
CA LYS A 190 -1.15 -1.71 5.64
C LYS A 190 -0.42 -2.84 4.90
N PRO A 191 0.88 -3.09 5.17
CA PRO A 191 1.59 -4.21 4.58
C PRO A 191 1.18 -5.55 5.22
N VAL A 192 1.30 -6.64 4.44
CA VAL A 192 1.26 -8.00 4.98
C VAL A 192 2.51 -8.23 5.84
N ASN A 193 2.38 -8.96 6.95
CA ASN A 193 3.53 -9.34 7.78
C ASN A 193 4.35 -10.45 7.08
N PRO A 194 5.56 -10.18 6.57
CA PRO A 194 6.34 -11.17 5.82
C PRO A 194 6.81 -12.34 6.69
N ALA A 195 6.92 -12.15 8.01
CA ALA A 195 7.27 -13.22 8.95
C ALA A 195 6.08 -14.12 9.33
N ALA A 196 4.83 -13.68 9.09
CA ALA A 196 3.64 -14.46 9.41
C ALA A 196 3.21 -15.41 8.27
N LEU A 197 3.53 -15.07 7.02
CA LEU A 197 3.05 -15.80 5.83
C LEU A 197 4.19 -16.28 4.94
N THR A 198 5.06 -17.13 5.50
CA THR A 198 6.21 -17.71 4.79
C THR A 198 5.86 -18.89 3.88
N ASN A 199 4.63 -19.42 3.96
CA ASN A 199 4.10 -20.46 3.08
C ASN A 199 2.55 -20.42 3.07
N VAL A 200 1.94 -20.51 1.89
CA VAL A 200 0.48 -20.56 1.69
C VAL A 200 -0.04 -21.95 1.28
N ALA A 201 0.84 -22.94 1.07
CA ALA A 201 0.46 -24.26 0.55
C ALA A 201 -0.66 -24.92 1.36
N GLY A 202 -1.77 -25.26 0.70
CA GLY A 202 -2.95 -25.86 1.33
C GLY A 202 -3.91 -24.87 2.01
N MET A 203 -3.65 -23.56 1.99
CA MET A 203 -4.59 -22.55 2.50
C MET A 203 -5.67 -22.21 1.46
N THR A 204 -6.91 -22.01 1.92
CA THR A 204 -8.01 -21.43 1.12
C THR A 204 -7.93 -19.90 1.08
N THR A 205 -8.72 -19.26 0.19
CA THR A 205 -8.81 -17.78 0.12
C THR A 205 -9.03 -17.14 1.49
N ALA A 206 -10.03 -17.62 2.24
CA ALA A 206 -10.37 -17.08 3.56
C ALA A 206 -9.22 -17.21 4.58
N GLN A 207 -8.38 -18.25 4.47
CA GLN A 207 -7.22 -18.42 5.35
C GLN A 207 -6.08 -17.48 5.00
N ILE A 208 -5.84 -17.24 3.70
CA ILE A 208 -4.82 -16.29 3.24
C ILE A 208 -5.23 -14.85 3.60
N ILE A 209 -6.49 -14.47 3.33
CA ILE A 209 -7.04 -13.15 3.67
C ILE A 209 -7.02 -12.92 5.20
N ALA A 210 -7.33 -13.95 6.01
CA ALA A 210 -7.17 -13.84 7.46
C ALA A 210 -5.70 -13.66 7.90
N ALA A 211 -4.75 -14.28 7.22
CA ALA A 211 -3.32 -14.12 7.48
C ALA A 211 -2.75 -12.76 7.02
N TYR A 212 -3.44 -12.05 6.12
CA TYR A 212 -3.12 -10.66 5.75
C TYR A 212 -3.49 -9.65 6.86
N ASP A 213 -4.26 -10.08 7.89
CA ASP A 213 -4.64 -9.24 9.04
C ASP A 213 -5.30 -7.89 8.63
N GLY A 214 -6.06 -7.91 7.53
CA GLY A 214 -6.71 -6.72 6.97
C GLY A 214 -5.89 -5.89 5.98
N SER A 215 -4.62 -6.25 5.73
CA SER A 215 -3.85 -5.73 4.58
C SER A 215 -4.55 -6.06 3.26
N GLY A 216 -4.43 -5.16 2.28
CA GLY A 216 -4.83 -5.42 0.89
C GLY A 216 -3.76 -6.07 0.01
N GLY A 217 -2.65 -6.57 0.58
CA GLY A 217 -1.53 -7.12 -0.19
C GLY A 217 -0.48 -6.06 -0.53
N GLY A 218 0.18 -6.25 -1.67
CA GLY A 218 1.29 -5.45 -2.16
C GLY A 218 2.65 -5.94 -1.62
N VAL A 219 3.69 -5.88 -2.45
CA VAL A 219 5.06 -6.18 -2.01
C VAL A 219 5.57 -5.04 -1.15
N GLY A 220 6.08 -5.39 0.05
CA GLY A 220 6.61 -4.43 1.00
C GLY A 220 8.08 -4.08 0.74
N VAL A 221 8.38 -2.77 0.72
CA VAL A 221 9.72 -2.20 0.56
C VAL A 221 10.14 -1.42 1.82
N ASP A 222 11.30 -1.78 2.38
CA ASP A 222 12.04 -1.04 3.41
C ASP A 222 12.99 -0.04 2.72
N ILE A 223 12.76 1.26 2.87
CA ILE A 223 13.64 2.29 2.29
C ILE A 223 14.77 2.72 3.24
N ALA A 224 14.73 2.33 4.53
CA ALA A 224 15.82 2.58 5.48
C ALA A 224 17.14 1.92 5.04
N SER A 225 17.04 0.81 4.31
CA SER A 225 18.15 0.16 3.59
C SER A 225 18.96 1.10 2.69
N THR A 226 18.38 2.20 2.18
CA THR A 226 19.04 3.20 1.33
C THR A 226 19.78 4.30 2.12
N GLY A 227 19.48 4.45 3.42
CA GLY A 227 19.90 5.60 4.23
C GLY A 227 19.12 6.89 3.98
N LEU A 228 18.09 6.89 3.12
CA LEU A 228 17.19 8.03 2.93
C LEU A 228 16.15 8.09 4.06
N ALA A 229 15.75 9.32 4.42
CA ALA A 229 14.69 9.58 5.39
C ALA A 229 13.28 9.61 4.74
N SER A 230 13.23 9.91 3.44
CA SER A 230 12.02 9.85 2.63
C SER A 230 12.37 9.73 1.14
N ILE A 231 11.41 9.28 0.33
CA ILE A 231 11.51 9.25 -1.14
C ILE A 231 10.27 9.88 -1.76
N SER A 232 10.40 10.43 -2.96
CA SER A 232 9.27 10.95 -3.75
C SER A 232 9.15 10.27 -5.10
N TYR A 233 10.10 9.41 -5.48
CA TYR A 233 10.15 8.78 -6.79
C TYR A 233 10.44 7.29 -6.63
N VAL A 234 9.68 6.47 -7.34
CA VAL A 234 9.88 5.02 -7.45
C VAL A 234 10.03 4.69 -8.93
N ARG A 235 11.14 4.02 -9.25
CA ARG A 235 11.39 3.44 -10.56
C ARG A 235 11.32 1.92 -10.47
N ILE A 236 10.64 1.34 -11.44
CA ILE A 236 10.64 -0.10 -11.70
C ILE A 236 11.33 -0.31 -13.03
N THR A 237 12.37 -1.14 -13.04
CA THR A 237 13.17 -1.46 -14.23
C THR A 237 13.00 -2.95 -14.54
N ASN A 238 12.57 -3.28 -15.76
CA ASN A 238 12.54 -4.66 -16.25
C ASN A 238 13.84 -4.94 -17.05
N PRO A 239 14.83 -5.64 -16.48
CA PRO A 239 16.17 -5.72 -17.06
C PRO A 239 16.19 -6.51 -18.37
N LEU A 240 17.18 -6.23 -19.23
CA LEU A 240 17.41 -6.93 -20.51
C LEU A 240 17.67 -8.45 -20.37
N THR A 241 17.85 -8.95 -19.14
CA THR A 241 18.04 -10.36 -18.80
C THR A 241 16.78 -11.07 -18.30
N ALA A 242 15.65 -10.35 -18.20
CA ALA A 242 14.37 -10.94 -17.81
C ALA A 242 13.74 -11.79 -18.92
N THR A 243 12.81 -12.66 -18.54
CA THR A 243 12.05 -13.53 -19.45
C THR A 243 10.59 -13.12 -19.63
N ASN A 244 10.08 -12.23 -18.77
CA ASN A 244 8.67 -11.89 -18.62
C ASN A 244 8.46 -10.37 -18.74
N THR A 245 7.20 -9.95 -18.90
CA THR A 245 6.76 -8.59 -18.53
C THR A 245 6.75 -8.44 -17.00
N VAL A 246 6.74 -7.19 -16.54
CA VAL A 246 6.50 -6.81 -15.13
C VAL A 246 5.28 -5.92 -15.12
N GLU A 247 4.24 -6.24 -14.36
CA GLU A 247 2.93 -5.60 -14.54
C GLU A 247 2.44 -4.97 -13.24
N ILE A 248 2.09 -3.67 -13.31
CA ILE A 248 1.90 -2.80 -12.13
C ILE A 248 0.50 -2.20 -12.14
N ASP A 249 -0.18 -2.33 -11.01
CA ASP A 249 -1.55 -1.88 -10.70
C ASP A 249 -1.52 -0.52 -9.98
N ALA A 250 -0.70 -0.37 -8.94
CA ALA A 250 -0.59 0.86 -8.14
C ALA A 250 0.63 0.85 -7.19
N MET A 251 0.83 1.94 -6.45
CA MET A 251 1.80 2.04 -5.35
C MET A 251 1.19 2.83 -4.17
N ALA A 252 1.62 2.55 -2.94
CA ALA A 252 1.12 3.23 -1.75
C ALA A 252 2.17 3.49 -0.64
N ASP A 253 2.10 4.65 0.00
CA ASP A 253 2.76 4.96 1.28
C ASP A 253 2.14 4.12 2.40
N VAL A 254 2.98 3.59 3.29
CA VAL A 254 2.52 2.78 4.42
C VAL A 254 2.09 3.68 5.57
N ARG A 255 0.82 3.54 5.97
CA ARG A 255 0.25 4.34 7.06
C ARG A 255 0.79 3.86 8.41
N ALA A 256 1.77 4.62 8.91
CA ALA A 256 2.25 4.60 10.29
C ALA A 256 1.13 4.38 11.32
N VAL A 257 1.31 3.42 12.23
CA VAL A 257 0.31 3.07 13.25
C VAL A 257 0.65 3.78 14.58
N PRO A 258 -0.17 4.74 15.06
CA PRO A 258 0.13 5.45 16.30
C PRO A 258 0.15 4.53 17.51
N GLU A 259 1.19 4.63 18.35
CA GLU A 259 1.27 3.85 19.58
C GLU A 259 0.03 4.08 20.50
N PRO A 260 -0.45 3.05 21.21
CA PRO A 260 -1.58 3.18 22.14
C PRO A 260 -1.41 4.27 23.20
N ALA A 261 -0.17 4.58 23.59
CA ALA A 261 0.15 5.67 24.52
C ALA A 261 -0.24 7.05 23.96
N THR A 262 -0.06 7.30 22.67
CA THR A 262 -0.42 8.56 22.00
C THR A 262 -1.93 8.77 22.01
N ILE A 263 -2.69 7.70 21.75
CA ILE A 263 -4.17 7.71 21.81
C ILE A 263 -4.64 7.99 23.25
N ALA A 264 -4.04 7.32 24.25
CA ALA A 264 -4.36 7.53 25.67
C ALA A 264 -4.05 8.98 26.13
N LEU A 265 -2.91 9.54 25.73
CA LEU A 265 -2.53 10.92 26.03
C LEU A 265 -3.47 11.94 25.37
N GLY A 266 -3.88 11.71 24.12
CA GLY A 266 -4.88 12.54 23.43
C GLY A 266 -6.24 12.53 24.13
N ALA A 267 -6.71 11.34 24.54
CA ALA A 267 -7.96 11.19 25.29
C ALA A 267 -7.89 11.89 26.67
N LEU A 268 -6.77 11.77 27.39
CA LEU A 268 -6.55 12.45 28.67
C LEU A 268 -6.53 13.98 28.51
N ALA A 269 -5.88 14.50 27.46
CA ALA A 269 -5.86 15.93 27.15
C ALA A 269 -7.27 16.47 26.82
N ALA A 270 -8.05 15.75 26.02
CA ALA A 270 -9.44 16.09 25.71
C ALA A 270 -10.32 16.13 26.99
N CYS A 271 -10.20 15.11 27.85
CA CYS A 271 -10.89 15.06 29.15
C CYS A 271 -10.49 16.22 30.06
N ALA A 272 -9.21 16.57 30.12
CA ALA A 272 -8.72 17.71 30.91
C ALA A 272 -9.33 19.03 30.41
N LEU A 273 -9.27 19.31 29.10
CA LEU A 273 -9.86 20.51 28.49
C LEU A 273 -11.38 20.62 28.72
N TRP A 274 -12.10 19.51 28.64
CA TRP A 274 -13.55 19.45 28.93
C TRP A 274 -13.85 19.72 30.41
N SER A 275 -13.03 19.19 31.32
CA SER A 275 -13.17 19.43 32.77
C SER A 275 -12.93 20.90 33.16
N VAL A 276 -11.99 21.57 32.49
CA VAL A 276 -11.73 23.02 32.68
C VAL A 276 -12.89 23.85 32.15
N ARG A 277 -13.38 23.56 30.93
CA ARG A 277 -14.56 24.24 30.34
C ARG A 277 -15.83 24.08 31.20
N ARG A 278 -15.98 22.96 31.92
CA ARG A 278 -17.07 22.73 32.88
C ARG A 278 -16.93 23.46 34.23
N ARG A 279 -15.77 24.03 34.54
CA ARG A 279 -15.52 24.85 35.75
C ARG A 279 -15.52 26.36 35.49
N GLN A 280 -15.74 26.77 34.25
CA GLN A 280 -15.82 28.16 33.80
C GLN A 280 -17.25 28.55 33.33
N ARG A 281 -18.25 27.79 33.80
CA ARG A 281 -19.68 28.01 33.64
C ARG A 281 -20.36 27.77 34.98
#